data_AF-A0A1Q9P076-F1
#
_entry.id   AF-A0A1Q9P076-F1
#
_cell.length_a   1.000
_cell.length_b   1.000
_cell.length_c   1.000
_cell.angle_alpha   90.00
_cell.angle_beta   90.00
_cell.angle_gamma   90.00
#
_symmetry.space_group_name_H-M   'P 1'
#
loop_
_entity.id
_entity.type
_entity.pdbx_description
1 polymer ?
#
loop_
_entity_poly.entity_id
_entity_poly.type
_entity_poly.pdbx_seq_one_letter_code
_entity_poly.pdbx_strand_id
1 'polypeptide(L)'
;MGKASAWLKHLRMRRGITIVSQAFFMWKLHQTPFEELTNNIFDVLNKYDTFFTFPTVAYTAKQDVSLIRTIVQNGHEIASHGYKHVRYQFLPKEIQEQDMKTSIETFKKIGINVTGFRAPYNMYNEDTPHLLEKYGFLWDGGIGYKPENRKSNSFFKVKLNNRDSTFTCIPLNLYTDDLLIDVLKLDSEHMSKVFSKVLDHTKSNGGLVMFDLHPIRIGQKKYISSLEKLVEYGTDLGGWFPTVSEAVKYWNKNKTWKHDAPFCGLLTGDIDNFVFFRDYLSRLSD
;
A
#
# COMPACT_ATOMS: atom_id res chain seq x y z
N MET A 1 -19.90 -5.10 32.88
CA MET A 1 -20.06 -3.97 31.92
C MET A 1 -18.70 -3.66 31.31
N GLY A 2 -18.22 -4.11 30.15
CA GLY A 2 -18.78 -4.73 28.95
C GLY A 2 -17.94 -4.18 27.79
N LYS A 3 -16.85 -4.88 27.41
CA LYS A 3 -15.78 -4.46 26.45
C LYS A 3 -16.29 -4.02 25.05
N ALA A 4 -17.58 -4.19 24.76
CA ALA A 4 -18.25 -3.67 23.57
C ALA A 4 -18.37 -2.13 23.53
N SER A 5 -18.27 -1.43 24.67
CA SER A 5 -18.48 0.02 24.74
C SER A 5 -17.32 0.87 24.19
N ALA A 6 -16.09 0.33 24.18
CA ALA A 6 -14.90 1.04 23.69
C ALA A 6 -14.80 0.99 22.15
N TRP A 7 -15.16 -0.14 21.53
CA TRP A 7 -15.20 -0.32 20.08
C TRP A 7 -16.22 0.63 19.42
N LEU A 8 -17.42 0.72 19.99
CA LEU A 8 -18.47 1.65 19.54
C LEU A 8 -18.07 3.11 19.72
N LYS A 9 -17.36 3.47 20.80
CA LYS A 9 -16.86 4.85 21.01
C LYS A 9 -15.78 5.24 20.02
N HIS A 10 -14.88 4.32 19.66
CA HIS A 10 -13.81 4.61 18.70
C HIS A 10 -14.35 4.72 17.25
N LEU A 11 -15.35 3.91 16.92
CA LEU A 11 -16.12 4.02 15.68
C LEU A 11 -16.86 5.35 15.58
N ARG A 12 -17.50 5.80 16.68
CA ARG A 12 -18.39 6.96 16.69
C ARG A 12 -17.67 8.31 16.62
N MET A 13 -16.37 8.39 16.90
CA MET A 13 -15.60 9.65 16.80
C MET A 13 -14.88 9.86 15.45
N ARG A 14 -14.81 8.85 14.57
CA ARG A 14 -14.26 8.99 13.20
C ARG A 14 -15.22 8.59 12.07
N ARG A 15 -16.34 7.92 12.36
CA ARG A 15 -17.30 7.42 11.36
C ARG A 15 -18.65 8.11 11.48
N GLY A 16 -18.75 9.31 10.90
CA GLY A 16 -20.04 9.95 10.60
C GLY A 16 -20.85 9.21 9.50
N ILE A 17 -20.39 8.05 9.04
CA ILE A 17 -21.00 7.22 8.00
C ILE A 17 -21.44 5.92 8.66
N THR A 18 -22.74 5.59 8.60
CA THR A 18 -23.30 4.36 9.17
C THR A 18 -22.61 3.14 8.56
N ILE A 19 -22.21 2.15 9.37
CA ILE A 19 -21.54 0.91 8.92
C ILE A 19 -22.23 0.28 7.69
N VAL A 20 -23.57 0.36 7.67
CA VAL A 20 -24.41 -0.11 6.56
C VAL A 20 -24.12 0.64 5.24
N SER A 21 -24.00 1.96 5.28
CA SER A 21 -23.71 2.75 4.07
C SER A 21 -22.29 2.52 3.56
N GLN A 22 -21.32 2.30 4.45
CA GLN A 22 -19.96 1.90 4.06
C GLN A 22 -19.93 0.50 3.43
N ALA A 23 -20.66 -0.47 4.01
CA ALA A 23 -20.76 -1.82 3.45
C ALA A 23 -21.40 -1.80 2.06
N PHE A 24 -22.47 -1.03 1.87
CA PHE A 24 -23.10 -0.86 0.57
C PHE A 24 -22.19 -0.17 -0.46
N PHE A 25 -21.41 0.83 -0.02
CA PHE A 25 -20.43 1.48 -0.89
C PHE A 25 -19.32 0.51 -1.34
N MET A 26 -18.74 -0.25 -0.41
CA MET A 26 -17.76 -1.28 -0.74
C MET A 26 -18.35 -2.35 -1.66
N TRP A 27 -19.58 -2.79 -1.41
CA TRP A 27 -20.29 -3.73 -2.27
C TRP A 27 -20.39 -3.22 -3.71
N LYS A 28 -20.70 -1.94 -3.91
CA LYS A 28 -20.71 -1.33 -5.25
C LYS A 28 -19.33 -1.36 -5.92
N LEU A 29 -18.25 -1.05 -5.21
CA LEU A 29 -16.90 -1.08 -5.77
C LEU A 29 -16.51 -2.48 -6.26
N HIS A 30 -16.89 -3.51 -5.52
CA HIS A 30 -16.63 -4.91 -5.86
C HIS A 30 -17.53 -5.47 -6.99
N GLN A 31 -18.45 -4.68 -7.55
CA GLN A 31 -19.17 -5.09 -8.77
C GLN A 31 -18.27 -5.04 -10.01
N THR A 32 -17.24 -4.20 -10.00
CA THR A 32 -16.24 -4.16 -11.06
C THR A 32 -15.27 -5.33 -10.88
N PRO A 33 -15.05 -6.18 -11.90
CA PRO A 33 -14.06 -7.26 -11.82
C PRO A 33 -12.66 -6.73 -11.49
N PHE A 34 -11.94 -7.42 -10.62
CA PHE A 34 -10.62 -6.96 -10.18
C PHE A 34 -9.59 -6.88 -11.32
N GLU A 35 -9.71 -7.76 -12.32
CA GLU A 35 -8.93 -7.70 -13.55
C GLU A 35 -9.18 -6.40 -14.34
N GLU A 36 -10.44 -5.92 -14.42
CA GLU A 36 -10.74 -4.63 -15.06
C GLU A 36 -10.10 -3.46 -14.28
N LEU A 37 -10.14 -3.51 -12.95
CA LEU A 37 -9.53 -2.48 -12.10
C LEU A 37 -8.01 -2.39 -12.27
N THR A 38 -7.35 -3.56 -12.35
CA THR A 38 -5.90 -3.63 -12.57
C THR A 38 -5.52 -3.23 -13.99
N ASN A 39 -6.26 -3.67 -15.02
CA ASN A 39 -6.04 -3.23 -16.40
C ASN A 39 -6.19 -1.72 -16.56
N ASN A 40 -7.20 -1.09 -15.95
CA ASN A 40 -7.34 0.37 -15.96
C ASN A 40 -6.10 1.08 -15.37
N ILE A 41 -5.50 0.51 -14.31
CA ILE A 41 -4.26 1.03 -13.73
C ILE A 41 -3.10 0.85 -14.71
N PHE A 42 -2.93 -0.34 -15.29
CA PHE A 42 -1.83 -0.63 -16.23
C PHE A 42 -1.88 0.27 -17.45
N ASP A 43 -3.08 0.48 -18.02
CA ASP A 43 -3.30 1.36 -19.17
C ASP A 43 -2.83 2.79 -18.91
N VAL A 44 -2.98 3.29 -17.68
CA VAL A 44 -2.45 4.60 -17.29
C VAL A 44 -0.94 4.54 -17.14
N LEU A 45 -0.43 3.63 -16.31
CA LEU A 45 0.97 3.62 -15.91
C LEU A 45 1.93 3.34 -17.08
N ASN A 46 1.51 2.49 -18.02
CA ASN A 46 2.26 2.16 -19.24
C ASN A 46 2.50 3.38 -20.15
N LYS A 47 1.60 4.37 -20.15
CA LYS A 47 1.77 5.60 -20.95
C LYS A 47 2.97 6.44 -20.50
N TYR A 48 3.34 6.30 -19.22
CA TYR A 48 4.34 7.16 -18.57
C TYR A 48 5.57 6.40 -18.07
N ASP A 49 5.70 5.10 -18.40
CA ASP A 49 6.77 4.22 -17.92
C ASP A 49 6.92 4.24 -16.38
N THR A 50 5.77 4.15 -15.70
CA THR A 50 5.67 4.20 -14.24
C THR A 50 5.20 2.86 -13.69
N PHE A 51 5.52 2.57 -12.43
CA PHE A 51 5.23 1.27 -11.84
C PHE A 51 4.49 1.37 -10.51
N PHE A 52 3.68 0.35 -10.26
CA PHE A 52 2.89 0.19 -9.06
C PHE A 52 3.41 -0.98 -8.22
N THR A 53 3.25 -0.91 -6.91
CA THR A 53 3.56 -1.99 -5.98
C THR A 53 2.30 -2.45 -5.25
N PHE A 54 2.02 -3.74 -5.30
CA PHE A 54 0.81 -4.34 -4.73
C PHE A 54 1.17 -5.25 -3.55
N PRO A 55 1.19 -4.73 -2.30
CA PRO A 55 1.17 -5.57 -1.11
C PRO A 55 -0.05 -6.50 -1.17
N THR A 56 0.19 -7.79 -1.34
CA THR A 56 -0.87 -8.77 -1.60
C THR A 56 -0.94 -9.78 -0.49
N VAL A 57 -2.16 -10.10 -0.05
CA VAL A 57 -2.39 -11.20 0.90
C VAL A 57 -2.09 -12.52 0.19
N ALA A 58 -1.15 -13.31 0.72
CA ALA A 58 -0.69 -14.50 0.00
C ALA A 58 -1.80 -15.56 -0.18
N TYR A 59 -2.75 -15.66 0.75
CA TYR A 59 -3.93 -16.51 0.57
C TYR A 59 -4.76 -16.09 -0.65
N THR A 60 -4.88 -14.79 -0.90
CA THR A 60 -5.60 -14.22 -2.05
C THR A 60 -4.81 -14.45 -3.34
N ALA A 61 -3.49 -14.20 -3.32
CA ALA A 61 -2.61 -14.47 -4.45
C ALA A 61 -2.70 -15.91 -4.97
N LYS A 62 -2.77 -16.91 -4.07
CA LYS A 62 -2.91 -18.32 -4.49
C LYS A 62 -4.30 -18.68 -5.05
N GLN A 63 -5.33 -17.86 -4.85
CA GLN A 63 -6.65 -18.08 -5.46
C GLN A 63 -6.66 -17.70 -6.94
N ASP A 64 -5.86 -16.70 -7.33
CA ASP A 64 -5.76 -16.24 -8.71
C ASP A 64 -4.31 -15.97 -9.10
N VAL A 65 -3.58 -17.06 -9.32
CA VAL A 65 -2.17 -17.00 -9.74
C VAL A 65 -2.03 -16.34 -11.13
N SER A 66 -3.07 -16.39 -11.95
CA SER A 66 -3.05 -15.78 -13.29
C SER A 66 -2.95 -14.27 -13.19
N LEU A 67 -3.82 -13.63 -12.40
CA LEU A 67 -3.78 -12.19 -12.16
C LEU A 67 -2.44 -11.74 -11.57
N ILE A 68 -1.90 -12.49 -10.60
CA ILE A 68 -0.60 -12.18 -10.00
C ILE A 68 0.52 -12.22 -11.05
N ARG A 69 0.49 -13.18 -11.97
CA ARG A 69 1.45 -13.24 -13.09
C ARG A 69 1.26 -12.08 -14.04
N THR A 70 0.02 -11.71 -14.37
CA THR A 70 -0.28 -10.54 -15.22
C THR A 70 0.28 -9.25 -14.62
N ILE A 71 0.12 -9.02 -13.31
CA ILE A 71 0.69 -7.87 -12.61
C ILE A 71 2.21 -7.81 -12.81
N VAL A 72 2.91 -8.92 -12.55
CA VAL A 72 4.38 -8.98 -12.69
C VAL A 72 4.84 -8.87 -14.14
N GLN A 73 4.09 -9.45 -15.09
CA GLN A 73 4.39 -9.36 -16.53
C GLN A 73 4.27 -7.92 -17.06
N ASN A 74 3.43 -7.08 -16.45
CA ASN A 74 3.34 -5.65 -16.73
C ASN A 74 4.41 -4.81 -15.98
N GLY A 75 5.41 -5.45 -15.35
CA GLY A 75 6.52 -4.78 -14.69
C GLY A 75 6.22 -4.26 -13.28
N HIS A 76 5.00 -4.48 -12.77
CA HIS A 76 4.62 -4.07 -11.43
C HIS A 76 5.12 -5.05 -10.36
N GLU A 77 5.22 -4.55 -9.13
CA GLU A 77 5.75 -5.33 -8.01
C GLU A 77 4.63 -5.99 -7.19
N ILE A 78 4.84 -7.23 -6.76
CA ILE A 78 4.09 -7.86 -5.68
C ILE A 78 4.95 -7.82 -4.41
N ALA A 79 4.38 -7.30 -3.32
CA ALA A 79 4.97 -7.34 -1.99
C ALA A 79 4.11 -8.22 -1.05
N SER A 80 4.66 -8.65 0.08
CA SER A 80 3.90 -9.43 1.06
C SER A 80 2.98 -8.52 1.89
N HIS A 81 1.72 -8.92 2.03
CA HIS A 81 0.76 -8.35 2.98
C HIS A 81 0.32 -9.38 4.04
N GLY A 82 1.26 -10.25 4.45
CA GLY A 82 0.95 -11.41 5.29
C GLY A 82 0.32 -12.55 4.51
N TYR A 83 -0.02 -13.64 5.21
CA TYR A 83 -0.75 -14.77 4.61
C TYR A 83 -2.26 -14.56 4.69
N LYS A 84 -2.74 -13.97 5.79
CA LYS A 84 -4.11 -13.48 5.99
C LYS A 84 -4.11 -11.99 6.34
N HIS A 85 -5.24 -11.34 6.13
CA HIS A 85 -5.43 -9.92 6.45
C HIS A 85 -5.72 -9.68 7.95
N VAL A 86 -4.71 -9.95 8.80
CA VAL A 86 -4.82 -9.95 10.27
C VAL A 86 -4.16 -8.74 10.93
N ARG A 87 -4.63 -8.33 12.13
CA ARG A 87 -4.04 -7.19 12.86
C ARG A 87 -2.80 -7.60 13.66
N TYR A 88 -1.62 -7.48 13.06
CA TYR A 88 -0.34 -7.85 13.68
C TYR A 88 -0.12 -7.22 15.07
N GLN A 89 -0.60 -5.99 15.30
CA GLN A 89 -0.53 -5.32 16.61
C GLN A 89 -1.05 -6.16 17.79
N PHE A 90 -2.06 -7.02 17.57
CA PHE A 90 -2.70 -7.81 18.63
C PHE A 90 -2.27 -9.27 18.65
N LEU A 91 -1.36 -9.68 17.76
CA LEU A 91 -0.93 -11.07 17.65
C LEU A 91 0.36 -11.31 18.45
N PRO A 92 0.48 -12.46 19.14
CA PRO A 92 1.75 -12.92 19.66
C PRO A 92 2.79 -13.06 18.55
N LYS A 93 4.07 -12.87 18.91
CA LYS A 93 5.20 -12.97 17.98
C LYS A 93 5.20 -14.25 17.16
N GLU A 94 4.90 -15.39 17.78
CA GLU A 94 4.92 -16.70 17.13
C GLU A 94 3.84 -16.81 16.04
N ILE A 95 2.69 -16.16 16.25
CA ILE A 95 1.59 -16.14 15.29
C ILE A 95 1.92 -15.20 14.11
N GLN A 96 2.52 -14.04 14.39
CA GLN A 96 3.01 -13.15 13.34
C GLN A 96 4.10 -13.84 12.51
N GLU A 97 5.04 -14.52 13.17
CA GLU A 97 6.12 -15.26 12.52
C GLU A 97 5.55 -16.35 11.61
N GLN A 98 4.58 -17.13 12.10
CA GLN A 98 3.93 -18.16 11.30
C GLN A 98 3.19 -17.56 10.09
N ASP A 99 2.49 -16.43 10.25
CA ASP A 99 1.78 -15.78 9.14
C ASP A 99 2.77 -15.27 8.07
N MET A 100 3.84 -14.57 8.47
CA MET A 100 4.89 -14.10 7.55
C MET A 100 5.57 -15.26 6.83
N LYS A 101 5.99 -16.31 7.55
CA LYS A 101 6.62 -17.50 6.98
C LYS A 101 5.70 -18.17 5.95
N THR A 102 4.43 -18.37 6.30
CA THR A 102 3.44 -18.97 5.40
C THR A 102 3.22 -18.10 4.16
N SER A 103 3.25 -16.77 4.32
CA SER A 103 3.14 -15.81 3.21
C SER A 103 4.30 -15.99 2.22
N ILE A 104 5.54 -15.95 2.70
CA ILE A 104 6.76 -16.11 1.90
C ILE A 104 6.75 -17.45 1.18
N GLU A 105 6.45 -18.54 1.88
CA GLU A 105 6.38 -19.88 1.29
C GLU A 105 5.29 -19.99 0.22
N THR A 106 4.15 -19.32 0.42
CA THR A 106 3.05 -19.32 -0.55
C THR A 106 3.44 -18.58 -1.83
N PHE A 107 4.03 -17.38 -1.72
CA PHE A 107 4.53 -16.65 -2.88
C PHE A 107 5.60 -17.43 -3.64
N LYS A 108 6.54 -18.05 -2.92
CA LYS A 108 7.57 -18.91 -3.51
C LYS A 108 6.96 -20.07 -4.32
N LYS A 109 5.91 -20.73 -3.79
CA LYS A 109 5.22 -21.84 -4.48
C LYS A 109 4.55 -21.43 -5.78
N ILE A 110 4.09 -20.18 -5.88
CA ILE A 110 3.47 -19.66 -7.11
C ILE A 110 4.48 -18.96 -8.05
N GLY A 111 5.77 -19.00 -7.71
CA GLY A 111 6.86 -18.47 -8.52
C GLY A 111 7.11 -16.96 -8.35
N ILE A 112 6.60 -16.36 -7.28
CA ILE A 112 6.77 -14.92 -6.99
C ILE A 112 7.76 -14.74 -5.84
N ASN A 113 8.78 -13.93 -6.05
CA ASN A 113 9.76 -13.57 -5.02
C ASN A 113 9.42 -12.20 -4.43
N VAL A 114 8.72 -12.18 -3.30
CA VAL A 114 8.40 -10.94 -2.57
C VAL A 114 9.62 -10.46 -1.79
N THR A 115 9.94 -9.17 -1.90
CA THR A 115 11.05 -8.57 -1.13
C THR A 115 10.61 -7.43 -0.21
N GLY A 116 9.41 -6.89 -0.42
CA GLY A 116 8.77 -5.93 0.46
C GLY A 116 7.72 -6.52 1.38
N PHE A 117 7.42 -5.81 2.45
CA PHE A 117 6.31 -6.11 3.35
C PHE A 117 5.49 -4.83 3.65
N ARG A 118 4.18 -5.00 3.86
CA ARG A 118 3.34 -4.03 4.57
C ARG A 118 2.41 -4.82 5.46
N ALA A 119 2.29 -4.51 6.74
CA ALA A 119 1.31 -5.17 7.61
C ALA A 119 -0.12 -4.75 7.23
N PRO A 120 -1.09 -5.68 7.27
CA PRO A 120 -2.52 -5.34 7.22
C PRO A 120 -2.89 -4.20 8.16
N TYR A 121 -3.75 -3.31 7.69
CA TYR A 121 -4.21 -2.11 8.42
C TYR A 121 -3.09 -1.14 8.84
N ASN A 122 -1.85 -1.32 8.36
CA ASN A 122 -0.66 -0.62 8.86
C ASN A 122 -0.49 -0.74 10.39
N MET A 123 -0.89 -1.88 10.97
CA MET A 123 -0.87 -2.12 12.41
C MET A 123 0.28 -3.05 12.81
N TYR A 124 1.15 -2.58 13.69
CA TYR A 124 2.38 -3.27 14.10
C TYR A 124 2.46 -3.34 15.63
N ASN A 125 3.20 -4.30 16.16
CA ASN A 125 3.71 -4.25 17.54
C ASN A 125 5.26 -4.23 17.54
N GLU A 126 5.87 -4.33 18.71
CA GLU A 126 7.33 -4.28 18.88
C GLU A 126 8.04 -5.48 18.25
N ASP A 127 7.38 -6.63 18.13
CA ASP A 127 7.97 -7.84 17.54
C ASP A 127 8.05 -7.76 16.02
N THR A 128 7.09 -7.09 15.37
CA THR A 128 6.94 -7.10 13.91
C THR A 128 8.24 -6.69 13.19
N PRO A 129 8.88 -5.55 13.52
CA PRO A 129 10.15 -5.15 12.88
C PRO A 129 11.29 -6.16 13.03
N HIS A 130 11.38 -6.85 14.18
CA HIS A 130 12.38 -7.91 14.38
C HIS A 130 12.14 -9.11 13.47
N LEU A 131 10.87 -9.46 13.22
CA LEU A 131 10.51 -10.50 12.27
C LEU A 131 10.82 -10.08 10.84
N LEU A 132 10.55 -8.82 10.48
CA LEU A 132 10.87 -8.32 9.13
C LEU A 132 12.37 -8.47 8.80
N GLU A 133 13.21 -8.14 9.78
CA GLU A 133 14.66 -8.30 9.65
C GLU A 133 15.08 -9.78 9.64
N LYS A 134 14.50 -10.62 10.50
CA LYS A 134 14.76 -12.07 10.55
C LYS A 134 14.47 -12.76 9.21
N TYR A 135 13.40 -12.34 8.52
CA TYR A 135 13.01 -12.89 7.21
C TYR A 135 13.66 -12.17 6.02
N GLY A 136 14.52 -11.18 6.27
CA GLY A 136 15.32 -10.54 5.23
C GLY A 136 14.49 -9.70 4.25
N PHE A 137 13.37 -9.13 4.68
CA PHE A 137 12.66 -8.14 3.85
C PHE A 137 13.58 -6.96 3.54
N LEU A 138 13.49 -6.44 2.32
CA LEU A 138 14.26 -5.29 1.86
C LEU A 138 13.68 -3.98 2.39
N TRP A 139 12.35 -3.91 2.48
CA TRP A 139 11.65 -2.71 2.88
C TRP A 139 10.30 -2.97 3.55
N ASP A 140 9.83 -1.98 4.30
CA ASP A 140 8.50 -1.92 4.90
C ASP A 140 7.74 -0.65 4.49
N GLY A 141 6.50 -0.84 4.02
CA GLY A 141 5.65 0.24 3.50
C GLY A 141 4.60 0.77 4.48
N GLY A 142 4.49 0.27 5.72
CA GLY A 142 3.39 0.66 6.62
C GLY A 142 3.81 1.23 7.97
N ILE A 143 5.03 0.99 8.46
CA ILE A 143 5.57 1.65 9.68
C ILE A 143 5.61 3.17 9.48
N GLY A 144 5.82 3.63 8.24
CA GLY A 144 5.77 5.04 7.87
C GLY A 144 4.39 5.68 8.00
N TYR A 145 3.33 4.91 8.22
CA TYR A 145 1.98 5.43 8.49
C TYR A 145 1.85 6.02 9.91
N LYS A 146 2.84 5.87 10.80
CA LYS A 146 2.79 6.56 12.10
C LYS A 146 2.90 8.08 11.93
N PRO A 147 2.12 8.91 12.67
CA PRO A 147 2.08 10.36 12.48
C PRO A 147 3.44 11.06 12.47
N GLU A 148 4.38 10.61 13.30
CA GLU A 148 5.75 11.10 13.37
C GLU A 148 6.56 10.88 12.08
N ASN A 149 6.24 9.82 11.32
CA ASN A 149 6.95 9.45 10.10
C ASN A 149 6.29 10.02 8.84
N ARG A 150 4.98 10.33 8.86
CA ARG A 150 4.22 10.83 7.68
C ARG A 150 4.74 12.15 7.11
N LYS A 151 5.44 12.94 7.92
CA LYS A 151 6.04 14.22 7.49
C LYS A 151 7.44 14.06 6.91
N SER A 152 8.03 12.85 7.03
CA SER A 152 9.32 12.56 6.41
C SER A 152 9.13 12.44 4.90
N ASN A 153 10.09 12.99 4.16
CA ASN A 153 10.20 12.89 2.71
C ASN A 153 11.42 12.04 2.31
N SER A 154 11.89 11.18 3.21
CA SER A 154 13.09 10.38 3.01
C SER A 154 12.89 8.98 3.57
N PHE A 155 13.51 7.99 2.92
CA PHE A 155 13.66 6.67 3.48
C PHE A 155 14.30 6.74 4.88
N PHE A 156 13.86 5.88 5.78
CA PHE A 156 14.38 5.83 7.14
C PHE A 156 14.59 4.40 7.62
N LYS A 157 15.29 4.27 8.75
CA LYS A 157 15.53 3.00 9.45
C LYS A 157 14.88 3.08 10.83
N VAL A 158 14.37 1.97 11.32
CA VAL A 158 13.93 1.86 12.72
C VAL A 158 15.06 1.31 13.57
N LYS A 159 15.08 1.65 14.86
CA LYS A 159 16.06 1.11 15.81
C LYS A 159 15.58 -0.24 16.34
N LEU A 160 16.38 -1.28 16.12
CA LEU A 160 16.21 -2.62 16.66
C LEU A 160 17.43 -2.94 17.52
N ASN A 161 17.24 -3.16 18.83
CA ASN A 161 18.33 -3.42 19.78
C ASN A 161 19.49 -2.39 19.64
N ASN A 162 19.15 -1.11 19.61
CA ASN A 162 20.08 0.04 19.47
C ASN A 162 20.88 0.12 18.16
N ARG A 163 20.55 -0.67 17.13
CA ARG A 163 21.09 -0.52 15.77
C ARG A 163 20.01 -0.23 14.76
N ASP A 164 20.38 0.30 13.60
CA ASP A 164 19.45 0.45 12.49
C ASP A 164 19.01 -0.92 11.97
N SER A 165 17.75 -0.99 11.52
CA SER A 165 17.21 -2.13 10.79
C SER A 165 17.94 -2.35 9.47
N THR A 166 18.09 -3.60 9.06
CA THR A 166 18.62 -3.94 7.73
C THR A 166 17.66 -3.51 6.61
N PHE A 167 16.35 -3.62 6.83
CA PHE A 167 15.29 -3.19 5.90
C PHE A 167 15.05 -1.67 5.96
N THR A 168 14.56 -1.10 4.87
CA THR A 168 14.26 0.34 4.75
C THR A 168 12.77 0.61 4.94
N CYS A 169 12.42 1.57 5.80
CA CYS A 169 11.05 2.02 5.95
C CYS A 169 10.76 3.19 4.99
N ILE A 170 9.53 3.22 4.46
CA ILE A 170 9.05 4.28 3.58
C ILE A 170 7.98 5.11 4.32
N PRO A 171 8.09 6.45 4.37
CA PRO A 171 7.00 7.32 4.81
C PRO A 171 5.77 7.13 3.93
N LEU A 172 4.62 6.84 4.53
CA LEU A 172 3.37 6.70 3.79
C LEU A 172 2.61 8.03 3.83
N ASN A 173 2.25 8.55 2.66
CA ASN A 173 1.58 9.83 2.53
C ASN A 173 0.23 9.84 3.28
N LEU A 174 -0.15 11.02 3.79
CA LEU A 174 -1.42 11.20 4.48
C LEU A 174 -2.63 11.10 3.53
N TYR A 175 -2.48 11.56 2.30
CA TYR A 175 -3.56 11.64 1.32
C TYR A 175 -3.71 10.34 0.55
N THR A 176 -4.23 9.33 1.24
CA THR A 176 -4.60 8.01 0.71
C THR A 176 -5.97 8.06 0.04
N ASP A 177 -6.22 7.19 -0.94
CA ASP A 177 -7.47 7.24 -1.69
C ASP A 177 -8.72 6.89 -0.85
N ASP A 178 -8.60 6.07 0.19
CA ASP A 178 -9.68 5.81 1.15
C ASP A 178 -10.04 7.08 1.95
N LEU A 179 -9.06 7.89 2.35
CA LEU A 179 -9.32 9.20 2.94
C LEU A 179 -10.01 10.13 1.94
N LEU A 180 -9.46 10.25 0.73
CA LEU A 180 -9.95 11.19 -0.28
C LEU A 180 -11.36 10.82 -0.79
N ILE A 181 -11.62 9.54 -1.01
CA ILE A 181 -12.88 9.02 -1.58
C ILE A 181 -13.90 8.71 -0.48
N ASP A 182 -13.51 7.96 0.55
CA ASP A 182 -14.48 7.41 1.50
C ASP A 182 -14.87 8.42 2.58
N VAL A 183 -13.95 9.32 2.94
CA VAL A 183 -14.18 10.33 4.00
C VAL A 183 -14.46 11.69 3.40
N LEU A 184 -13.57 12.20 2.53
CA LEU A 184 -13.68 13.54 1.97
C LEU A 184 -14.61 13.61 0.75
N LYS A 185 -15.02 12.45 0.20
CA LYS A 185 -15.97 12.34 -0.93
C LYS A 185 -15.53 13.12 -2.17
N LEU A 186 -14.23 13.21 -2.39
CA LEU A 186 -13.66 13.92 -3.54
C LEU A 186 -13.91 13.16 -4.84
N ASP A 187 -14.06 13.91 -5.92
CA ASP A 187 -13.99 13.41 -7.28
C ASP A 187 -12.53 13.42 -7.79
N SER A 188 -12.34 12.91 -9.01
CA SER A 188 -11.01 12.83 -9.62
C SER A 188 -10.33 14.18 -9.81
N GLU A 189 -11.09 15.24 -10.09
CA GLU A 189 -10.51 16.57 -10.31
C GLU A 189 -9.91 17.11 -9.01
N HIS A 190 -10.66 17.01 -7.91
CA HIS A 190 -10.21 17.44 -6.59
C HIS A 190 -9.07 16.57 -6.07
N MET A 191 -9.12 15.25 -6.29
CA MET A 191 -8.01 14.35 -5.98
C MET A 191 -6.74 14.75 -6.73
N SER A 192 -6.84 15.03 -8.04
CA SER A 192 -5.70 15.48 -8.85
C SER A 192 -5.06 16.74 -8.29
N LYS A 193 -5.85 17.73 -7.86
CA LYS A 193 -5.34 18.96 -7.23
C LYS A 193 -4.59 18.68 -5.93
N VAL A 194 -5.05 17.70 -5.13
CA VAL A 194 -4.34 17.27 -3.91
C VAL A 194 -3.01 16.63 -4.30
N PHE A 195 -3.00 15.71 -5.26
CA PHE A 195 -1.80 15.02 -5.69
C PHE A 195 -0.75 15.97 -6.27
N SER A 196 -1.14 16.91 -7.14
CA SER A 196 -0.23 17.93 -7.69
C SER A 196 0.45 18.75 -6.58
N LYS A 197 -0.30 19.20 -5.56
CA LYS A 197 0.29 19.94 -4.43
C LYS A 197 1.28 19.11 -3.63
N VAL A 198 1.00 17.82 -3.45
CA VAL A 198 1.93 16.90 -2.78
C VAL A 198 3.20 16.73 -3.61
N LEU A 199 3.08 16.59 -4.93
CA LEU A 199 4.22 16.46 -5.84
C LEU A 199 5.07 17.74 -5.86
N ASP A 200 4.45 18.92 -5.93
CA ASP A 200 5.15 20.21 -5.86
C ASP A 200 6.00 20.32 -4.58
N HIS A 201 5.40 19.97 -3.44
CA HIS A 201 6.10 19.97 -2.15
C HIS A 201 7.20 18.90 -2.08
N THR A 202 6.99 17.75 -2.70
CA THR A 202 8.00 16.68 -2.72
C THR A 202 9.21 17.12 -3.55
N LYS A 203 8.97 17.70 -4.73
CA LYS A 203 9.99 18.27 -5.60
C LYS A 203 10.77 19.40 -4.92
N SER A 204 10.08 20.35 -4.26
CA SER A 204 10.75 21.48 -3.60
C SER A 204 11.73 21.05 -2.50
N ASN A 205 11.53 19.86 -1.94
CA ASN A 205 12.39 19.32 -0.89
C ASN A 205 13.35 18.21 -1.38
N GLY A 206 13.40 17.93 -2.69
CA GLY A 206 14.28 16.89 -3.25
C GLY A 206 13.91 15.45 -2.83
N GLY A 207 12.67 15.22 -2.40
CA GLY A 207 12.33 14.11 -1.51
C GLY A 207 11.68 12.89 -2.15
N LEU A 208 10.98 12.15 -1.31
CA LEU A 208 10.24 10.93 -1.59
C LEU A 208 8.79 11.11 -1.14
N VAL A 209 7.85 10.61 -1.94
CA VAL A 209 6.45 10.43 -1.55
C VAL A 209 5.96 9.05 -1.93
N MET A 210 5.19 8.40 -1.06
CA MET A 210 4.50 7.15 -1.37
C MET A 210 2.99 7.32 -1.19
N PHE A 211 2.22 7.15 -2.27
CA PHE A 211 0.76 7.23 -2.25
C PHE A 211 0.14 5.84 -2.05
N ASP A 212 -0.76 5.72 -1.06
CA ASP A 212 -1.61 4.53 -0.87
C ASP A 212 -2.91 4.68 -1.67
N LEU A 213 -3.00 3.98 -2.80
CA LEU A 213 -4.07 4.04 -3.80
C LEU A 213 -4.58 2.60 -4.04
N HIS A 214 -5.63 2.19 -3.34
CA HIS A 214 -6.13 0.82 -3.40
C HIS A 214 -6.78 0.51 -4.76
N PRO A 215 -6.46 -0.61 -5.43
CA PRO A 215 -7.01 -0.92 -6.76
C PRO A 215 -8.54 -0.96 -6.79
N ILE A 216 -9.16 -1.43 -5.70
CA ILE A 216 -10.62 -1.46 -5.53
C ILE A 216 -11.28 -0.07 -5.61
N ARG A 217 -10.50 1.00 -5.38
CA ARG A 217 -10.91 2.40 -5.44
C ARG A 217 -10.31 3.09 -6.66
N ILE A 218 -8.98 3.26 -6.72
CA ILE A 218 -8.32 4.06 -7.76
C ILE A 218 -8.50 3.47 -9.17
N GLY A 219 -8.63 2.15 -9.29
CA GLY A 219 -8.83 1.45 -10.56
C GLY A 219 -10.23 1.61 -11.14
N GLN A 220 -11.17 2.23 -10.42
CA GLN A 220 -12.53 2.46 -10.91
C GLN A 220 -12.51 3.54 -11.99
N LYS A 221 -13.30 3.36 -13.05
CA LYS A 221 -13.47 4.38 -14.13
C LYS A 221 -13.79 5.78 -13.60
N LYS A 222 -14.51 5.84 -12.47
CA LYS A 222 -14.83 7.11 -11.81
C LYS A 222 -13.58 7.86 -11.32
N TYR A 223 -12.55 7.16 -10.84
CA TYR A 223 -11.38 7.73 -10.15
C TYR A 223 -10.07 7.65 -10.94
N ILE A 224 -10.01 6.78 -11.97
CA ILE A 224 -8.76 6.48 -12.69
C ILE A 224 -8.08 7.71 -13.32
N SER A 225 -8.86 8.71 -13.75
CA SER A 225 -8.31 9.96 -14.30
C SER A 225 -7.51 10.77 -13.29
N SER A 226 -7.70 10.55 -11.98
CA SER A 226 -6.84 11.16 -10.96
C SER A 226 -5.48 10.50 -10.83
N LEU A 227 -5.38 9.18 -11.08
CA LEU A 227 -4.10 8.49 -11.19
C LEU A 227 -3.35 8.96 -12.43
N GLU A 228 -4.04 9.07 -13.56
CA GLU A 228 -3.46 9.56 -14.81
C GLU A 228 -2.85 10.96 -14.64
N LYS A 229 -3.61 11.91 -14.08
CA LYS A 229 -3.11 13.26 -13.79
C LYS A 229 -1.98 13.29 -12.77
N LEU A 230 -1.96 12.36 -11.79
CA LEU A 230 -0.87 12.26 -10.83
C LEU A 230 0.43 11.89 -11.55
N VAL A 231 0.42 10.82 -12.36
CA VAL A 231 1.64 10.34 -13.03
C VAL A 231 2.06 11.23 -14.18
N GLU A 232 1.11 11.80 -14.94
CA GLU A 232 1.38 12.79 -15.99
C GLU A 232 2.12 14.00 -15.39
N TYR A 233 1.50 14.66 -14.41
CA TYR A 233 2.09 15.84 -13.79
C TYR A 233 3.41 15.51 -13.07
N GLY A 234 3.49 14.37 -12.38
CA GLY A 234 4.71 13.92 -11.73
C GLY A 234 5.87 13.71 -12.70
N THR A 235 5.58 13.13 -13.87
CA THR A 235 6.55 12.89 -14.94
C THR A 235 6.97 14.21 -15.60
N ASP A 236 6.05 15.13 -15.86
CA ASP A 236 6.35 16.48 -16.37
C ASP A 236 7.26 17.28 -15.42
N LEU A 237 7.13 17.03 -14.11
CA LEU A 237 8.01 17.61 -13.10
C LEU A 237 9.41 16.97 -13.05
N GLY A 238 9.65 15.90 -13.82
CA GLY A 238 10.88 15.12 -13.90
C GLY A 238 10.98 13.98 -12.87
N GLY A 239 9.89 13.67 -12.15
CA GLY A 239 9.90 12.67 -11.08
C GLY A 239 10.15 11.25 -11.55
N TRP A 240 10.78 10.44 -10.71
CA TRP A 240 11.00 9.02 -10.97
C TRP A 240 9.95 8.16 -10.25
N PHE A 241 9.21 7.32 -10.99
CA PHE A 241 8.12 6.48 -10.46
C PHE A 241 8.35 4.97 -10.62
N PRO A 242 9.33 4.40 -9.90
CA PRO A 242 9.65 2.97 -9.95
C PRO A 242 8.77 2.10 -9.04
N THR A 243 9.00 0.79 -9.08
CA THR A 243 8.56 -0.09 -7.98
C THR A 243 9.28 0.27 -6.68
N VAL A 244 8.68 -0.05 -5.52
CA VAL A 244 9.29 0.28 -4.22
C VAL A 244 10.64 -0.45 -4.06
N SER A 245 10.71 -1.70 -4.48
CA SER A 245 11.97 -2.46 -4.46
C SER A 245 13.07 -1.86 -5.33
N GLU A 246 12.75 -1.37 -6.52
CA GLU A 246 13.74 -0.71 -7.37
C GLU A 246 14.22 0.59 -6.71
N ALA A 247 13.30 1.41 -6.19
CA ALA A 247 13.65 2.65 -5.49
C ALA A 247 14.60 2.40 -4.30
N VAL A 248 14.25 1.45 -3.44
CA VAL A 248 15.03 1.12 -2.24
C VAL A 248 16.40 0.57 -2.61
N LYS A 249 16.49 -0.35 -3.59
CA LYS A 249 17.77 -0.89 -4.07
C LYS A 249 18.66 0.22 -4.64
N TYR A 250 18.11 1.06 -5.49
CA TYR A 250 18.85 2.14 -6.13
C TYR A 250 19.33 3.15 -5.10
N TRP A 251 18.46 3.60 -4.20
CA TRP A 251 18.83 4.56 -3.15
C TRP A 251 19.87 3.98 -2.18
N ASN A 252 19.73 2.72 -1.78
CA ASN A 252 20.69 2.09 -0.88
C ASN A 252 22.10 2.06 -1.48
N LYS A 253 22.22 1.91 -2.80
CA LYS A 253 23.49 1.91 -3.54
C LYS A 253 24.01 3.32 -3.84
N ASN A 254 23.17 4.21 -4.34
CA ASN A 254 23.61 5.46 -4.97
C ASN A 254 23.39 6.71 -4.10
N LYS A 255 22.46 6.66 -3.13
CA LYS A 255 22.04 7.80 -2.31
C LYS A 255 21.52 9.01 -3.13
N THR A 256 21.05 8.74 -4.34
CA THR A 256 20.43 9.69 -5.27
C THR A 256 19.24 9.02 -5.96
N TRP A 257 18.40 9.82 -6.61
CA TRP A 257 17.34 9.32 -7.49
C TRP A 257 17.90 8.97 -8.87
N LYS A 258 17.30 7.97 -9.53
CA LYS A 258 17.72 7.55 -10.86
C LYS A 258 17.51 8.69 -11.87
N HIS A 259 18.37 8.78 -12.87
CA HIS A 259 18.31 9.80 -13.92
C HIS A 259 18.36 11.26 -13.41
N ASP A 260 18.98 11.48 -12.23
CA ASP A 260 19.04 12.79 -11.57
C ASP A 260 17.65 13.41 -11.35
N ALA A 261 16.62 12.56 -11.21
CA ALA A 261 15.26 13.00 -10.94
C ALA A 261 15.23 13.87 -9.67
N PRO A 262 14.45 14.97 -9.66
CA PRO A 262 14.40 15.86 -8.50
C PRO A 262 13.66 15.25 -7.31
N PHE A 263 12.88 14.18 -7.51
CA PHE A 263 12.20 13.44 -6.44
C PHE A 263 11.82 12.03 -6.90
N CYS A 264 11.44 11.19 -5.94
CA CYS A 264 10.90 9.86 -6.18
C CYS A 264 9.42 9.79 -5.75
N GLY A 265 8.56 9.29 -6.66
CA GLY A 265 7.15 9.05 -6.39
C GLY A 265 6.84 7.55 -6.40
N LEU A 266 6.35 7.01 -5.30
CA LEU A 266 6.00 5.59 -5.18
C LEU A 266 4.47 5.44 -5.17
N LEU A 267 3.98 4.46 -5.91
CA LEU A 267 2.57 4.11 -5.97
C LEU A 267 2.37 2.72 -5.36
N THR A 268 1.54 2.64 -4.33
CA THR A 268 1.23 1.38 -3.65
C THR A 268 -0.25 1.26 -3.36
N GLY A 269 -0.75 0.05 -3.19
CA GLY A 269 -2.14 -0.23 -2.84
C GLY A 269 -2.35 -1.73 -2.69
N ASP A 270 -2.94 -2.15 -1.58
CA ASP A 270 -3.04 -3.57 -1.24
C ASP A 270 -4.09 -4.31 -2.08
N ILE A 271 -3.84 -5.62 -2.18
CA ILE A 271 -4.79 -6.60 -2.67
C ILE A 271 -5.12 -7.55 -1.51
N ASP A 272 -6.16 -7.19 -0.76
CA ASP A 272 -6.67 -8.00 0.34
C ASP A 272 -7.50 -9.19 -0.15
N ASN A 273 -8.41 -8.92 -1.08
CA ASN A 273 -9.37 -9.88 -1.60
C ASN A 273 -9.93 -9.43 -2.95
N PHE A 274 -10.36 -10.39 -3.76
CA PHE A 274 -11.00 -10.12 -5.05
C PHE A 274 -12.52 -9.97 -4.93
N VAL A 275 -13.15 -10.54 -3.88
CA VAL A 275 -14.62 -10.65 -3.78
C VAL A 275 -15.14 -10.08 -2.47
N PHE A 276 -16.18 -9.24 -2.57
CA PHE A 276 -16.81 -8.55 -1.43
C PHE A 276 -17.18 -9.45 -0.25
N PHE A 277 -17.87 -10.57 -0.49
CA PHE A 277 -18.35 -11.41 0.62
C PHE A 277 -17.21 -12.05 1.40
N ARG A 278 -16.14 -12.46 0.71
CA ARG A 278 -14.96 -13.01 1.39
C ARG A 278 -14.21 -11.91 2.15
N ASP A 279 -14.13 -10.70 1.60
CA ASP A 279 -13.50 -9.54 2.26
C ASP A 279 -14.27 -9.09 3.50
N TYR A 280 -15.57 -8.91 3.36
CA TYR A 280 -16.43 -8.38 4.43
C TYR A 280 -16.63 -9.39 5.57
N LEU A 281 -16.81 -10.68 5.26
CA LEU A 281 -16.96 -11.71 6.29
C LEU A 281 -15.65 -11.95 7.05
N SER A 282 -14.48 -11.93 6.39
CA SER A 282 -13.20 -12.05 7.10
C SER A 282 -12.94 -10.87 8.02
N ARG A 283 -13.36 -9.65 7.64
CA ARG A 283 -13.20 -8.45 8.48
C ARG A 283 -14.16 -8.39 9.68
N LEU A 284 -15.26 -9.16 9.66
CA LEU A 284 -16.22 -9.25 10.76
C LEU A 284 -15.91 -10.38 11.76
N SER A 285 -15.14 -11.39 11.33
CA SER A 285 -14.73 -12.51 12.18
C SER A 285 -13.43 -12.27 12.97
N ASP A 286 -12.68 -11.21 12.63
CA ASP A 286 -11.38 -10.82 13.23
C ASP A 286 -11.50 -9.60 14.17
#